data_AF-A0A485ASH8-F1
#
_entry.id   AF-A0A485ASH8-F1
#
_cell.length_a   1.000
_cell.length_b   1.000
_cell.length_c   1.000
_cell.angle_alpha   90.00
_cell.angle_beta   90.00
_cell.angle_gamma   90.00
#
_symmetry.space_group_name_H-M   'P 1'
#
loop_
_entity.id
_entity.type
_entity.pdbx_description
1 polymer ?
#
loop_
_entity_poly.entity_id
_entity_poly.type
_entity_poly.pdbx_seq_one_letter_code
_entity_poly.pdbx_strand_id
1 'polypeptide(L)' 'MPFILRNVRLQGVDSVMTPADRRAQAWKRLVVDLPESFFAQSATEITLAQAPEFADKIINNQIQGRTLVKIA' A
#
# COMPACT_ATOMS: atom_id res chain seq x y z
N MET A 1 -19.93 -12.63 19.56
CA MET A 1 -19.64 -13.70 18.59
C MET A 1 -19.97 -13.25 17.15
N PRO A 2 -19.12 -12.43 16.51
CA PRO A 2 -19.42 -11.85 15.18
C PRO A 2 -19.42 -12.87 14.03
N PHE A 3 -18.56 -13.91 14.09
CA PHE A 3 -18.47 -14.92 13.04
C PHE A 3 -19.71 -15.84 12.99
N ILE A 4 -20.09 -16.41 14.14
CA ILE A 4 -21.16 -17.41 14.25
C ILE A 4 -22.55 -16.79 14.11
N LEU A 5 -22.80 -15.64 14.75
CA LEU A 5 -24.15 -15.05 14.81
C LEU A 5 -24.43 -14.00 13.73
N ARG A 6 -23.38 -13.46 13.09
CA ARG A 6 -23.52 -12.39 12.08
C ARG A 6 -22.84 -12.71 10.75
N ASN A 7 -22.33 -13.95 10.59
CA ASN A 7 -21.67 -14.43 9.38
C ASN A 7 -20.57 -13.47 8.87
N VAL A 8 -19.85 -12.83 9.80
CA VAL A 8 -18.71 -11.98 9.46
C VAL A 8 -17.56 -12.89 9.05
N ARG A 9 -16.76 -12.47 8.06
CA ARG A 9 -15.60 -13.21 7.57
C ARG A 9 -14.30 -12.48 7.89
N LEU A 10 -13.29 -13.22 8.36
CA LEU A 10 -11.91 -12.76 8.43
C LEU A 10 -11.19 -13.28 7.18
N GLN A 11 -10.67 -12.37 6.35
CA GLN A 11 -10.01 -12.72 5.09
C GLN A 11 -8.52 -12.40 5.19
N GLY A 12 -7.68 -13.43 5.03
CA GLY A 12 -6.24 -13.25 4.91
C GLY A 12 -5.88 -12.63 3.56
N VAL A 13 -4.98 -11.65 3.56
CA VAL A 13 -4.47 -11.00 2.35
C VAL A 13 -2.95 -11.16 2.36
N ASP A 14 -2.43 -11.90 1.39
CA ASP A 14 -0.99 -12.03 1.12
C ASP A 14 -0.67 -11.49 -0.27
N SER A 15 0.20 -10.49 -0.35
CA SER A 15 0.62 -9.87 -1.62
C SER A 15 1.80 -10.60 -2.27
N VAL A 16 2.58 -11.37 -1.52
CA VAL A 16 3.85 -11.95 -1.99
C VAL A 16 3.59 -13.09 -2.96
N MET A 17 2.84 -14.11 -2.53
CA MET A 17 2.58 -15.32 -3.33
C MET A 17 1.29 -15.22 -4.17
N THR A 18 0.76 -14.01 -4.38
CA THR A 18 -0.43 -13.81 -5.22
C THR A 18 -0.15 -14.28 -6.66
N PRO A 19 -1.03 -15.14 -7.25
CA PRO A 19 -0.94 -15.55 -8.64
C PRO A 19 -0.83 -14.38 -9.62
N ALA A 20 -0.06 -14.56 -10.70
CA ALA A 20 0.26 -13.47 -11.63
C ALA A 20 -0.97 -12.86 -12.32
N ASP A 21 -1.95 -13.69 -12.66
CA ASP A 21 -3.23 -13.28 -13.25
C ASP A 21 -4.03 -12.39 -12.29
N ARG A 22 -4.12 -12.78 -11.02
CA ARG A 22 -4.80 -11.99 -9.98
C ARG A 22 -4.08 -10.66 -9.71
N ARG A 23 -2.74 -10.67 -9.71
CA ARG A 23 -1.94 -9.46 -9.58
C ARG A 23 -2.21 -8.49 -10.73
N ALA A 24 -2.24 -8.97 -11.98
CA ALA A 24 -2.55 -8.13 -13.14
C ALA A 24 -3.96 -7.53 -13.07
N GLN A 25 -4.95 -8.31 -12.63
CA GLN A 25 -6.31 -7.80 -12.41
C GLN A 25 -6.36 -6.73 -11.32
N ALA A 26 -5.66 -6.93 -10.20
CA ALA A 26 -5.59 -5.95 -9.12
C ALA A 26 -4.99 -4.62 -9.61
N TRP A 27 -3.91 -4.65 -10.40
CA TRP A 27 -3.31 -3.44 -10.98
C TRP A 27 -4.25 -2.71 -11.94
N LYS A 28 -4.96 -3.44 -12.81
CA LYS A 28 -5.98 -2.83 -13.70
C LYS A 28 -7.08 -2.14 -12.89
N ARG A 29 -7.52 -2.78 -11.81
CA ARG A 29 -8.53 -2.21 -10.91
C ARG A 29 -8.03 -0.97 -10.17
N LEU A 30 -6.77 -0.92 -9.73
CA LEU A 30 -6.22 0.25 -9.04
C LEU A 30 -6.34 1.53 -9.89
N VAL A 31 -6.18 1.43 -11.21
CA VAL A 31 -6.32 2.58 -12.14
C VAL A 31 -7.78 3.03 -12.31
N VAL A 32 -8.72 2.09 -12.25
CA VAL A 32 -10.15 2.36 -12.46
C VAL A 32 -10.86 2.78 -11.17
N ASP A 33 -10.54 2.11 -10.07
CA ASP A 33 -11.25 2.22 -8.79
C ASP A 33 -10.74 3.40 -7.95
N LEU A 34 -9.52 3.92 -8.19
CA LEU A 34 -8.93 5.01 -7.42
C LEU A 34 -8.84 6.30 -8.26
N PRO A 35 -9.26 7.46 -7.71
CA PRO A 35 -9.12 8.74 -8.41
C PRO A 35 -7.64 9.14 -8.50
N GLU A 36 -7.26 9.88 -9.54
CA GLU A 36 -5.87 10.34 -9.74
C GLU A 36 -5.34 11.13 -8.53
N SER A 37 -6.22 11.91 -7.88
CA SER A 37 -5.93 12.65 -6.66
C SER A 37 -5.43 11.77 -5.50
N PHE A 38 -5.81 10.50 -5.46
CA PHE A 38 -5.34 9.55 -4.44
C PHE A 38 -3.83 9.34 -4.51
N PHE A 39 -3.25 9.36 -5.71
CA PHE A 39 -1.82 9.18 -5.91
C PHE A 39 -1.04 10.46 -5.59
N ALA A 40 -1.62 11.63 -5.85
CA ALA A 40 -1.02 12.92 -5.54
C ALA A 40 -1.05 13.28 -4.04
N GLN A 41 -2.12 12.91 -3.32
CA GLN A 41 -2.34 13.32 -1.92
C GLN A 41 -1.56 12.49 -0.89
N SER A 42 -0.82 11.46 -1.31
CA SER A 42 -0.24 10.50 -0.37
C SER A 42 1.27 10.32 -0.50
N ALA A 43 1.96 11.10 -1.35
CA ALA A 43 3.35 10.84 -1.70
C ALA A 43 4.31 11.94 -1.22
N THR A 44 5.10 11.64 -0.19
CA THR A 44 6.31 12.42 0.11
C THR A 44 7.44 11.91 -0.78
N GLU A 45 7.88 12.72 -1.74
CA GLU A 45 9.01 12.38 -2.60
C GLU A 45 10.34 12.59 -1.86
N ILE A 46 11.22 11.59 -1.89
CA ILE A 46 12.57 11.64 -1.31
C ILE A 46 13.62 11.17 -2.31
N THR A 47 14.86 11.56 -2.07
CA THR A 47 16.01 11.00 -2.78
C THR A 47 16.38 9.62 -2.24
N LEU A 48 17.11 8.83 -3.03
CA LEU A 48 17.64 7.55 -2.58
C LEU A 48 18.51 7.67 -1.32
N ALA A 49 19.27 8.75 -1.17
CA ALA A 49 20.13 8.99 -0.01
C ALA A 49 19.34 9.15 1.31
N GLN A 50 18.09 9.61 1.23
CA GLN A 50 17.20 9.79 2.38
C GLN A 50 16.47 8.50 2.77
N ALA A 51 16.54 7.43 1.97
CA ALA A 51 15.80 6.20 2.22
C ALA A 51 16.07 5.55 3.60
N PRO A 52 17.32 5.49 4.10
CA PRO A 52 17.58 4.94 5.45
C PRO A 52 16.89 5.74 6.56
N GLU A 53 17.00 7.07 6.53
CA GLU A 53 16.36 7.95 7.52
C GLU A 53 14.83 7.78 7.53
N PHE A 54 14.23 7.69 6.34
CA PHE A 54 12.78 7.52 6.22
C PHE A 54 12.33 6.11 6.60
N ALA A 55 13.16 5.07 6.40
CA ALA A 55 12.87 3.72 6.88
C ALA A 55 12.83 3.68 8.42
N ASP A 56 13.78 4.32 9.10
CA ASP A 56 13.78 4.42 10.56
C ASP A 56 12.53 5.14 11.08
N LYS A 57 12.13 6.23 10.42
CA LYS A 57 10.90 6.94 10.75
C LYS A 57 9.63 6.10 10.52
N ILE A 58 9.58 5.25 9.49
CA ILE A 58 8.46 4.32 9.26
C ILE A 58 8.34 3.33 10.42
N ILE A 59 9.45 2.71 10.83
CA ILE A 59 9.47 1.74 11.93
C ILE A 59 9.04 2.38 13.25
N ASN A 60 9.42 3.64 13.47
CA ASN A 60 9.07 4.40 14.67
C ASN A 60 7.68 5.08 14.61
N ASN A 61 6.85 4.79 13.60
CA ASN A 61 5.52 5.40 13.39
C ASN A 61 5.54 6.94 13.30
N GLN A 62 6.62 7.51 12.79
CA GLN A 62 6.82 8.97 12.66
C GLN A 62 6.41 9.53 11.29
N ILE A 63 5.96 8.67 10.38
CA ILE A 63 5.49 9.04 9.04
C ILE A 63 4.07 8.52 8.83
N GLN A 64 3.28 9.29 8.11
CA GLN A 64 1.95 8.90 7.63
C GLN A 64 1.92 9.00 6.10
N GLY A 65 1.11 8.17 5.45
CA GLY A 65 1.01 8.14 3.99
C GLY A 65 2.04 7.24 3.33
N ARG A 66 2.50 7.62 2.13
CA ARG A 66 3.47 6.87 1.32
C ARG A 66 4.68 7.74 1.01
N THR A 67 5.84 7.11 0.93
CA THR A 67 7.10 7.76 0.54
C THR A 67 7.48 7.27 -0.85
N LEU A 68 7.64 8.18 -1.80
CA LEU A 68 8.13 7.86 -3.14
C LEU A 68 9.63 8.11 -3.20
N VAL A 69 10.42 7.08 -3.47
CA VAL A 69 11.86 7.22 -3.64
C VAL A 69 12.14 7.50 -5.11
N LYS A 70 12.59 8.71 -5.42
CA LYS A 70 13.03 9.07 -6.75
C LYS A 70 14.41 8.47 -7.00
N ILE A 71 14.44 7.59 -8.00
CA ILE A 71 15.67 7.04 -8.59
C ILE A 71 15.87 7.79 -9.90
N ALA A 72 17.08 8.32 -10.13
CA ALA A 72 17.42 9.08 -11.32
C ALA A 72 17.21 8.28 -12.61
#